data_AF-A0A7V2U8R8-F1
#
_entry.id   AF-A0A7V2U8R8-F1
#
_cell.length_a   1.000
_cell.length_b   1.000
_cell.length_c   1.000
_cell.angle_alpha   90.00
_cell.angle_beta   90.00
_cell.angle_gamma   90.00
#
_symmetry.space_group_name_H-M   'P 1'
#
loop_
_entity.id
_entity.type
_entity.pdbx_description
1 polymer ?
#
loop_
_entity_poly.entity_id
_entity_poly.type
_entity_poly.pdbx_seq_one_letter_code
_entity_poly.pdbx_strand_id
1 'polypeptide(L)'
;MPSGKEMAMRIVAVALIGALLALAACAPTAQRRGARALDEQSQAPSAQAARWGYVGGKMVTRPDAAVKNTQDKAIYLNEHYSMTAYRIPVANGAYAVKLHFAETYEGIKDVGQRVFSVAIEGKTVLSDFDVFKEAGRERFAAVVKEFQVEVRDGELTIEFTPKVQNPEINGIELRAVHKGKPHGAALLINCGASADYEAKDGRIWRKDQEYQAP
;
A
#
# COMPACT_ATOMS: atom_id res chain seq x y z
N MET A 1 -8.73 18.46 82.67
CA MET A 1 -7.31 18.58 83.03
C MET A 1 -6.48 18.38 81.76
N PRO A 2 -5.59 19.32 81.41
CA PRO A 2 -4.76 19.27 80.21
C PRO A 2 -3.50 18.44 80.49
N SER A 3 -3.02 17.69 79.51
CA SER A 3 -1.66 17.12 79.46
C SER A 3 -1.44 16.65 78.03
N GLY A 4 -0.45 17.07 77.27
CA GLY A 4 0.81 17.68 77.64
C GLY A 4 1.89 17.03 76.79
N LYS A 5 2.29 17.73 75.72
CA LYS A 5 3.60 17.68 75.05
C LYS A 5 4.12 16.30 74.61
N GLU A 6 4.11 16.05 73.30
CA GLU A 6 5.14 15.21 72.68
C GLU A 6 6.21 16.09 72.01
N MET A 7 7.46 15.77 72.33
CA MET A 7 8.68 16.45 71.92
C MET A 7 9.56 15.44 71.17
N ALA A 8 9.91 15.79 69.93
CA ALA A 8 11.15 15.49 69.20
C ALA A 8 11.86 14.12 69.35
N MET A 9 11.81 13.34 68.27
CA MET A 9 12.93 13.00 67.36
C MET A 9 14.28 12.54 67.95
N ARG A 10 14.63 11.26 67.76
CA ARG A 10 16.03 10.77 67.63
C ARG A 10 16.18 9.52 66.72
N ILE A 11 16.76 9.74 65.53
CA ILE A 11 17.90 9.06 64.89
C ILE A 11 17.96 7.51 64.80
N VAL A 12 17.76 7.02 63.56
CA VAL A 12 18.57 6.11 62.70
C VAL A 12 19.46 5.01 63.32
N ALA A 13 19.24 3.75 62.86
CA ALA A 13 20.30 2.81 62.47
C ALA A 13 19.77 1.75 61.48
N VAL A 14 20.55 1.48 60.43
CA VAL A 14 20.35 0.51 59.33
C VAL A 14 21.15 -0.76 59.63
N ALA A 15 20.62 -1.96 59.32
CA ALA A 15 21.36 -3.09 58.74
C ALA A 15 20.41 -4.25 58.34
N LEU A 16 20.90 -5.06 57.40
CA LEU A 16 20.20 -5.92 56.44
C LEU A 16 20.27 -7.43 56.80
N ILE A 17 19.43 -8.21 56.10
CA ILE A 17 19.50 -9.66 55.77
C ILE A 17 18.75 -10.67 56.66
N GLY A 18 17.90 -11.46 56.00
CA GLY A 18 17.49 -12.80 56.44
C GLY A 18 16.26 -13.32 55.69
N ALA A 19 16.46 -14.12 54.62
CA ALA A 19 15.41 -14.78 53.84
C ALA A 19 14.90 -16.07 54.51
N LEU A 20 13.62 -16.42 54.32
CA LEU A 20 13.12 -17.78 54.52
C LEU A 20 11.98 -18.13 53.53
N LEU A 21 12.04 -19.38 53.10
CA LEU A 21 11.37 -20.09 52.01
C LEU A 21 9.93 -20.51 52.34
N ALA A 22 9.03 -20.56 51.35
CA ALA A 22 7.87 -21.47 51.37
C ALA A 22 7.46 -21.90 49.94
N LEU A 23 7.32 -23.22 49.77
CA LEU A 23 6.98 -23.95 48.55
C LEU A 23 5.49 -23.83 48.18
N ALA A 24 5.19 -23.84 46.87
CA ALA A 24 3.95 -24.43 46.35
C ALA A 24 4.10 -24.97 44.89
N ALA A 25 4.09 -26.30 44.85
CA ALA A 25 3.87 -27.32 43.82
C ALA A 25 3.54 -27.00 42.34
N CYS A 26 4.25 -27.76 41.49
CA CYS A 26 3.78 -28.67 40.41
C CYS A 26 3.21 -28.08 39.09
N ALA A 27 4.05 -28.12 38.06
CA ALA A 27 3.64 -28.17 36.66
C ALA A 27 3.49 -29.64 36.20
N PRO A 28 2.61 -29.93 35.22
CA PRO A 28 2.84 -30.98 34.27
C PRO A 28 3.27 -30.38 32.92
N THR A 29 4.48 -30.74 32.52
CA THR A 29 5.04 -30.58 31.19
C THR A 29 4.22 -31.40 30.20
N ALA A 30 3.39 -30.75 29.36
CA ALA A 30 2.76 -31.37 28.22
C ALA A 30 3.61 -31.11 26.97
N GLN A 31 4.45 -32.08 26.64
CA GLN A 31 5.19 -32.16 25.39
C GLN A 31 4.21 -32.32 24.22
N ARG A 32 3.90 -31.23 23.51
CA ARG A 32 3.16 -31.31 22.24
C ARG A 32 4.15 -31.51 21.09
N ARG A 33 4.36 -32.78 20.76
CA ARG A 33 4.85 -33.22 19.45
C ARG A 33 3.99 -32.59 18.35
N GLY A 34 4.64 -32.06 17.32
CA GLY A 34 4.04 -31.87 15.99
C GLY A 34 3.10 -30.67 15.84
N ALA A 35 3.66 -29.52 15.52
CA ALA A 35 3.03 -28.52 14.67
C ALA A 35 4.11 -27.91 13.77
N ARG A 36 4.50 -28.70 12.76
CA ARG A 36 5.37 -28.27 11.68
C ARG A 36 4.50 -27.48 10.69
N ALA A 37 4.85 -26.20 10.53
CA ALA A 37 4.55 -25.31 9.41
C ALA A 37 3.07 -25.08 9.05
N LEU A 38 2.44 -24.00 9.53
CA LEU A 38 1.31 -23.33 8.87
C LEU A 38 1.09 -21.89 9.43
N ASP A 39 2.06 -20.98 9.33
CA ASP A 39 1.84 -19.57 9.71
C ASP A 39 2.78 -18.53 9.07
N GLU A 40 3.40 -18.84 7.93
CA GLU A 40 4.33 -17.90 7.25
C GLU A 40 3.71 -17.15 6.05
N GLN A 41 2.39 -17.12 5.88
CA GLN A 41 1.73 -16.56 4.67
C GLN A 41 0.58 -15.58 4.91
N SER A 42 0.36 -15.09 6.13
CA SER A 42 -0.72 -14.12 6.44
C SER A 42 -0.26 -12.67 6.61
N GLN A 43 1.01 -12.35 6.38
CA GLN A 43 1.45 -10.96 6.39
C GLN A 43 1.15 -10.31 5.05
N ALA A 44 0.41 -9.19 5.08
CA ALA A 44 0.43 -8.21 4.00
C ALA A 44 1.90 -7.94 3.62
N PRO A 45 2.22 -7.67 2.33
CA PRO A 45 3.59 -7.37 1.92
C PRO A 45 4.16 -6.36 2.91
N SER A 46 5.22 -6.78 3.60
CA SER A 46 5.63 -6.16 4.84
C SER A 46 5.73 -4.65 4.64
N ALA A 47 5.11 -3.89 5.53
CA ALA A 47 5.25 -2.43 5.59
C ALA A 47 6.72 -1.98 5.84
N GLN A 48 7.69 -2.91 5.76
CA GLN A 48 9.11 -2.74 6.01
C GLN A 48 9.99 -2.83 4.76
N ALA A 49 9.49 -3.27 3.60
CA ALA A 49 10.21 -3.04 2.36
C ALA A 49 9.83 -1.65 1.83
N ALA A 50 10.51 -0.60 2.29
CA ALA A 50 10.46 0.75 1.70
C ALA A 50 11.02 0.81 0.26
N ARG A 51 10.94 -0.30 -0.47
CA ARG A 51 11.59 -0.58 -1.75
C ARG A 51 10.59 -0.83 -2.87
N TRP A 52 9.29 -0.68 -2.64
CA TRP A 52 8.34 -0.57 -3.73
C TRP A 52 8.30 0.87 -4.24
N GLY A 53 7.96 1.08 -5.51
CA GLY A 53 7.85 2.45 -6.03
C GLY A 53 7.77 2.56 -7.54
N TYR A 54 7.70 3.80 -8.01
CA TYR A 54 7.79 4.16 -9.43
C TYR A 54 9.25 4.22 -9.91
N VAL A 55 9.45 4.07 -11.21
CA VAL A 55 10.74 4.26 -11.89
C VAL A 55 10.64 5.44 -12.87
N GLY A 56 11.28 6.55 -12.51
CA GLY A 56 11.26 7.80 -13.27
C GLY A 56 9.90 8.47 -13.28
N GLY A 57 9.71 9.42 -14.21
CA GLY A 57 8.46 10.17 -14.36
C GLY A 57 8.42 11.49 -13.61
N LYS A 58 7.23 12.08 -13.59
CA LYS A 58 6.90 13.35 -12.97
C LYS A 58 5.52 13.24 -12.34
N MET A 59 5.23 14.12 -11.40
CA MET A 59 3.97 14.15 -10.68
C MET A 59 3.24 15.46 -10.91
N VAL A 60 1.92 15.41 -10.87
CA VAL A 60 1.12 16.63 -10.90
C VAL A 60 -0.20 16.43 -10.17
N THR A 61 -0.67 17.49 -9.51
CA THR A 61 -1.97 17.53 -8.85
C THR A 61 -2.90 18.53 -9.57
N ARG A 62 -4.18 18.18 -9.63
CA ARG A 62 -5.28 18.96 -10.23
C ARG A 62 -6.38 19.14 -9.18
N PRO A 63 -6.19 20.04 -8.18
CA PRO A 63 -7.08 20.11 -7.02
C PRO A 63 -8.53 20.47 -7.38
N ASP A 64 -8.73 21.23 -8.45
CA ASP A 64 -10.05 21.72 -8.88
C ASP A 64 -10.73 20.80 -9.92
N ALA A 65 -10.15 19.63 -10.22
CA ALA A 65 -10.70 18.72 -11.22
C ALA A 65 -12.05 18.13 -10.77
N ALA A 66 -13.08 18.35 -11.59
CA ALA A 66 -14.39 17.77 -11.39
C ALA A 66 -14.45 16.33 -11.93
N VAL A 67 -13.79 15.40 -11.25
CA VAL A 67 -13.70 14.00 -11.73
C VAL A 67 -15.06 13.29 -11.70
N LYS A 68 -15.44 12.69 -12.82
CA LYS A 68 -16.65 11.90 -13.07
C LYS A 68 -16.36 10.39 -12.94
N ASN A 69 -17.42 9.57 -12.98
CA ASN A 69 -17.36 8.10 -12.91
C ASN A 69 -16.68 7.54 -11.65
N THR A 70 -16.63 8.32 -10.58
CA THR A 70 -16.08 7.89 -9.30
C THR A 70 -16.85 8.51 -8.13
N GLN A 71 -16.91 7.78 -7.02
CA GLN A 71 -17.41 8.28 -5.73
C GLN A 71 -16.28 8.87 -4.87
N ASP A 72 -15.04 8.56 -5.23
CA ASP A 72 -13.82 9.00 -4.59
C ASP A 72 -12.93 9.69 -5.62
N LYS A 73 -13.01 11.02 -5.64
CA LYS A 73 -12.29 11.84 -6.62
C LYS A 73 -10.83 12.01 -6.26
N ALA A 74 -10.47 11.92 -4.97
CA ALA A 74 -9.15 12.27 -4.47
C ALA A 74 -8.04 11.38 -5.03
N ILE A 75 -8.38 10.15 -5.41
CA ILE A 75 -7.48 9.22 -6.13
C ILE A 75 -7.09 9.78 -7.50
N TYR A 76 -8.01 10.48 -8.18
CA TYR A 76 -7.85 10.95 -9.56
C TYR A 76 -7.46 12.44 -9.67
N LEU A 77 -7.17 13.08 -8.53
CA LEU A 77 -6.64 14.45 -8.52
C LEU A 77 -5.12 14.46 -8.68
N ASN A 78 -4.45 13.34 -8.38
CA ASN A 78 -3.01 13.18 -8.55
C ASN A 78 -2.72 12.30 -9.75
N GLU A 79 -1.69 12.65 -10.49
CA GLU A 79 -1.23 11.92 -11.67
C GLU A 79 0.27 11.74 -11.53
N HIS A 80 0.73 10.49 -11.60
CA HIS A 80 2.10 10.22 -12.01
C HIS A 80 2.07 10.06 -13.53
N TYR A 81 2.99 10.70 -14.24
CA TYR A 81 3.11 10.57 -15.70
C TYR A 81 4.57 10.45 -16.14
N SER A 82 4.78 9.98 -17.36
CA SER A 82 6.11 9.79 -17.95
C SER A 82 7.02 8.81 -17.19
N MET A 83 6.46 8.01 -16.29
CA MET A 83 7.18 6.91 -15.64
C MET A 83 7.38 5.75 -16.61
N THR A 84 8.32 4.87 -16.28
CA THR A 84 8.56 3.64 -17.07
C THR A 84 8.00 2.40 -16.39
N ALA A 85 7.97 2.38 -15.06
CA ALA A 85 7.45 1.23 -14.31
C ALA A 85 6.97 1.58 -12.91
N TYR A 86 6.19 0.67 -12.33
CA TYR A 86 6.06 0.46 -10.88
C TYR A 86 6.58 -0.94 -10.53
N ARG A 87 7.35 -1.04 -9.45
CA ARG A 87 7.91 -2.28 -8.92
C ARG A 87 7.48 -2.47 -7.48
N ILE A 88 6.96 -3.64 -7.16
CA ILE A 88 6.35 -3.92 -5.85
C ILE A 88 6.83 -5.30 -5.37
N PRO A 89 7.80 -5.36 -4.44
CA PRO A 89 8.21 -6.62 -3.84
C PRO A 89 7.03 -7.30 -3.13
N VAL A 90 6.70 -8.51 -3.58
CA VAL A 90 5.59 -9.32 -3.05
C VAL A 90 5.95 -10.80 -3.11
N ALA A 91 5.32 -11.63 -2.27
CA ALA A 91 5.54 -13.07 -2.36
C ALA A 91 5.02 -13.62 -3.71
N ASN A 92 5.66 -14.67 -4.20
CA ASN A 92 5.17 -15.39 -5.39
C ASN A 92 3.73 -15.87 -5.17
N GLY A 93 2.89 -15.70 -6.18
CA GLY A 93 1.48 -16.06 -6.09
C GLY A 93 0.59 -15.30 -7.06
N ALA A 94 -0.72 -15.54 -6.95
CA ALA A 94 -1.73 -14.87 -7.76
C ALA A 94 -2.17 -13.55 -7.13
N TYR A 95 -2.39 -12.54 -7.97
CA TYR A 95 -2.80 -11.20 -7.56
C TYR A 95 -3.88 -10.64 -8.48
N ALA A 96 -4.80 -9.90 -7.87
CA ALA A 96 -5.70 -8.98 -8.55
C ALA A 96 -5.05 -7.59 -8.55
N VAL A 97 -4.88 -7.00 -9.74
CA VAL A 97 -4.32 -5.66 -9.94
C VAL A 97 -5.39 -4.78 -10.55
N LYS A 98 -5.67 -3.62 -9.94
CA LYS A 98 -6.49 -2.57 -10.54
C LYS A 98 -5.64 -1.35 -10.83
N LEU A 99 -5.75 -0.85 -12.05
CA LEU A 99 -5.09 0.37 -12.51
C LEU A 99 -6.16 1.44 -12.71
N HIS A 100 -5.94 2.60 -12.10
CA HIS A 100 -6.84 3.74 -12.10
C HIS A 100 -6.27 4.86 -12.96
N PHE A 101 -7.05 5.33 -13.91
CA PHE A 101 -6.70 6.37 -14.87
C PHE A 101 -7.79 7.42 -14.95
N ALA A 102 -7.41 8.63 -15.37
CA ALA A 102 -8.28 9.73 -15.69
C ALA A 102 -7.43 10.73 -16.48
N GLU A 103 -7.80 10.97 -17.74
CA GLU A 103 -7.07 11.96 -18.53
C GLU A 103 -7.30 13.36 -17.93
N THR A 104 -6.28 13.92 -17.29
CA THR A 104 -6.34 15.24 -16.64
C THR A 104 -5.54 16.32 -17.35
N TYR A 105 -4.77 15.98 -18.39
CA TYR A 105 -3.95 16.94 -19.09
C TYR A 105 -4.77 17.78 -20.06
N GLU A 106 -4.64 19.09 -19.95
CA GLU A 106 -5.45 20.03 -20.73
C GLU A 106 -5.18 20.00 -22.25
N GLY A 107 -4.02 19.46 -22.63
CA GLY A 107 -3.61 19.29 -24.02
C GLY A 107 -4.33 18.15 -24.75
N ILE A 108 -4.93 17.21 -24.02
CA ILE A 108 -5.68 16.09 -24.61
C ILE A 108 -7.15 16.50 -24.74
N LYS A 109 -7.63 16.52 -25.98
CA LYS A 109 -8.97 17.00 -26.37
C LYS A 109 -9.67 16.07 -27.36
N ASP A 110 -8.96 15.10 -27.91
CA ASP A 110 -9.53 14.10 -28.80
C ASP A 110 -8.81 12.75 -28.66
N VAL A 111 -9.46 11.71 -29.16
CA VAL A 111 -8.95 10.34 -29.25
C VAL A 111 -7.64 10.33 -30.04
N GLY A 112 -6.67 9.55 -29.57
CA GLY A 112 -5.38 9.32 -30.19
C GLY A 112 -4.30 10.33 -29.80
N GLN A 113 -4.61 11.34 -28.99
CA GLN A 113 -3.64 12.35 -28.57
C GLN A 113 -2.76 11.92 -27.39
N ARG A 114 -3.20 10.92 -26.61
CA ARG A 114 -2.37 10.14 -25.69
C ARG A 114 -2.67 8.67 -25.91
N VAL A 115 -1.63 7.90 -26.24
CA VAL A 115 -1.72 6.47 -26.48
C VAL A 115 -0.48 5.81 -25.91
N PHE A 116 -0.66 4.78 -25.09
CA PHE A 116 0.44 4.02 -24.52
C PHE A 116 0.04 2.56 -24.30
N SER A 117 0.99 1.70 -23.99
CA SER A 117 0.74 0.30 -23.63
C SER A 117 1.14 0.07 -22.17
N VAL A 118 0.47 -0.90 -21.54
CA VAL A 118 0.77 -1.35 -20.17
C VAL A 118 1.04 -2.85 -20.21
N ALA A 119 2.15 -3.26 -19.61
CA ALA A 119 2.46 -4.65 -19.33
C ALA A 119 2.48 -4.91 -17.82
N ILE A 120 2.09 -6.11 -17.41
CA ILE A 120 2.22 -6.58 -16.03
C ILE A 120 2.88 -7.97 -16.09
N GLU A 121 3.93 -8.18 -15.29
CA GLU A 121 4.74 -9.41 -15.33
C GLU A 121 5.24 -9.74 -16.75
N GLY A 122 5.70 -8.73 -17.49
CA GLY A 122 6.21 -8.86 -18.86
C GLY A 122 5.14 -9.17 -19.92
N LYS A 123 3.87 -9.28 -19.54
CA LYS A 123 2.75 -9.51 -20.47
C LYS A 123 1.99 -8.22 -20.72
N THR A 124 1.87 -7.81 -21.98
CA THR A 124 1.00 -6.69 -22.37
C THR A 124 -0.46 -6.99 -22.00
N VAL A 125 -1.02 -6.16 -21.11
CA VAL A 125 -2.42 -6.26 -20.65
C VAL A 125 -3.30 -5.16 -21.26
N LEU A 126 -2.69 -4.04 -21.69
CA LEU A 126 -3.33 -2.97 -22.43
C LEU A 126 -2.42 -2.58 -23.60
N SER A 127 -2.94 -2.63 -24.82
CA SER A 127 -2.25 -2.24 -26.05
C SER A 127 -2.97 -1.04 -26.67
N ASP A 128 -2.21 -0.04 -27.13
CA ASP A 128 -2.76 1.18 -27.75
C ASP A 128 -3.85 1.83 -26.89
N PHE A 129 -3.61 1.85 -25.57
CA PHE A 129 -4.54 2.35 -24.59
C PHE A 129 -4.63 3.87 -24.64
N ASP A 130 -5.87 4.35 -24.78
CA ASP A 130 -6.24 5.75 -24.81
C ASP A 130 -7.29 5.98 -23.72
N VAL A 131 -6.86 6.64 -22.64
CA VAL A 131 -7.70 6.91 -21.47
C VAL A 131 -8.87 7.80 -21.85
N PHE A 132 -8.65 8.81 -22.70
CA PHE A 132 -9.70 9.74 -23.14
C PHE A 132 -10.79 9.02 -23.94
N LYS A 133 -10.39 8.08 -24.81
CA LYS A 133 -11.32 7.22 -25.55
C LYS A 133 -12.13 6.32 -24.61
N GLU A 134 -11.46 5.64 -23.69
CA GLU A 134 -12.10 4.70 -22.74
C GLU A 134 -13.02 5.42 -21.76
N ALA A 135 -12.70 6.68 -21.44
CA ALA A 135 -13.52 7.57 -20.62
C ALA A 135 -14.77 8.13 -21.35
N GLY A 136 -15.01 7.73 -22.61
CA GLY A 136 -16.16 8.20 -23.38
C GLY A 136 -15.93 9.55 -24.07
N ARG A 137 -14.69 9.86 -24.45
CA ARG A 137 -14.27 11.13 -25.07
C ARG A 137 -14.40 12.33 -24.13
N GLU A 138 -14.09 12.10 -22.85
CA GLU A 138 -14.18 13.11 -21.80
C GLU A 138 -12.94 13.09 -20.91
N ARG A 139 -12.42 14.28 -20.59
CA ARG A 139 -11.40 14.46 -19.56
C ARG A 139 -12.01 14.41 -18.16
N PHE A 140 -11.17 14.19 -17.15
CA PHE A 140 -11.61 14.13 -15.75
C PHE A 140 -12.72 13.08 -15.56
N ALA A 141 -12.58 11.92 -16.17
CA ALA A 141 -13.50 10.81 -15.98
C ALA A 141 -12.67 9.56 -15.65
N ALA A 142 -13.00 8.94 -14.52
CA ALA A 142 -12.31 7.78 -14.01
C ALA A 142 -12.49 6.56 -14.93
N VAL A 143 -11.40 5.85 -15.19
CA VAL A 143 -11.33 4.58 -15.90
C VAL A 143 -10.55 3.60 -15.03
N VAL A 144 -11.11 2.42 -14.79
CA VAL A 144 -10.46 1.35 -14.00
C VAL A 144 -10.31 0.11 -14.83
N LYS A 145 -9.11 -0.48 -14.86
CA LYS A 145 -8.83 -1.75 -15.54
C LYS A 145 -8.33 -2.76 -14.51
N GLU A 146 -8.94 -3.95 -14.50
CA GLU A 146 -8.64 -5.01 -13.54
C GLU A 146 -8.03 -6.23 -14.24
N PHE A 147 -6.97 -6.78 -13.65
CA PHE A 147 -6.22 -7.90 -14.18
C PHE A 147 -5.93 -8.94 -13.10
N GLN A 148 -5.89 -10.21 -13.51
CA GLN A 148 -5.38 -11.30 -12.69
C GLN A 148 -4.00 -11.69 -13.22
N VAL A 149 -2.99 -11.68 -12.34
CA VAL A 149 -1.59 -11.95 -12.69
C VAL A 149 -0.96 -12.94 -11.71
N GLU A 150 0.16 -13.54 -12.11
CA GLU A 150 0.93 -14.46 -11.28
C GLU A 150 2.37 -13.97 -11.20
N VAL A 151 2.82 -13.66 -9.99
CA VAL A 151 4.20 -13.24 -9.68
C VAL A 151 5.04 -14.47 -9.39
N ARG A 152 6.23 -14.56 -9.99
CA ARG A 152 7.09 -15.76 -9.91
C ARG A 152 8.52 -15.48 -9.43
N ASP A 153 8.92 -14.23 -9.35
CA ASP A 153 10.29 -13.79 -9.03
C ASP A 153 10.38 -12.94 -7.76
N GLY A 154 9.27 -12.77 -7.03
CA GLY A 154 9.20 -12.01 -5.79
C GLY A 154 8.96 -10.51 -5.99
N GLU A 155 8.70 -10.04 -7.21
CA GLU A 155 8.43 -8.63 -7.49
C GLU A 155 7.36 -8.48 -8.57
N LEU A 156 6.25 -7.82 -8.23
CA LEU A 156 5.28 -7.43 -9.24
C LEU A 156 5.80 -6.21 -10.01
N THR A 157 5.89 -6.34 -11.33
CA THR A 157 6.32 -5.27 -12.23
C THR A 157 5.19 -4.84 -13.16
N ILE A 158 4.89 -3.54 -13.17
CA ILE A 158 3.97 -2.88 -14.10
C ILE A 158 4.81 -1.95 -14.97
N GLU A 159 4.77 -2.12 -16.29
CA GLU A 159 5.59 -1.34 -17.23
C GLU A 159 4.71 -0.51 -18.16
N PHE A 160 5.16 0.70 -18.48
CA PHE A 160 4.46 1.66 -19.31
C PHE A 160 5.31 1.99 -20.54
N THR A 161 4.73 1.85 -21.73
CA THR A 161 5.42 2.14 -22.99
C THR A 161 4.66 3.21 -23.77
N PRO A 162 5.23 4.41 -23.98
CA PRO A 162 4.57 5.45 -24.77
C PRO A 162 4.46 5.05 -26.23
N LYS A 163 3.37 5.47 -26.88
CA LYS A 163 3.21 5.49 -28.34
C LYS A 163 2.97 6.91 -28.85
N VAL A 164 2.05 7.63 -28.21
CA VAL A 164 1.77 9.06 -28.43
C VAL A 164 1.65 9.72 -27.07
N GLN A 165 2.45 10.76 -26.82
CA GLN A 165 2.53 11.44 -25.53
C GLN A 165 2.95 10.49 -24.38
N ASN A 166 3.17 11.04 -23.18
CA ASN A 166 3.64 10.28 -22.03
C ASN A 166 2.55 9.35 -21.46
N PRO A 167 2.89 8.17 -20.87
CA PRO A 167 1.94 7.39 -20.09
C PRO A 167 1.55 8.13 -18.81
N GLU A 168 0.40 7.78 -18.24
CA GLU A 168 -0.11 8.34 -16.96
C GLU A 168 -0.82 7.28 -16.13
N ILE A 169 -0.88 7.47 -14.82
CA ILE A 169 -1.69 6.68 -13.88
C ILE A 169 -2.00 7.50 -12.62
N ASN A 170 -3.19 7.31 -12.05
CA ASN A 170 -3.64 7.98 -10.82
C ASN A 170 -3.63 7.05 -9.60
N GLY A 171 -3.80 5.75 -9.80
CA GLY A 171 -3.79 4.83 -8.68
C GLY A 171 -3.60 3.37 -9.03
N ILE A 172 -3.12 2.60 -8.06
CA ILE A 172 -2.90 1.15 -8.16
C ILE A 172 -3.52 0.49 -6.93
N GLU A 173 -4.37 -0.51 -7.15
CA GLU A 173 -4.75 -1.47 -6.11
C GLU A 173 -4.09 -2.82 -6.40
N LEU A 174 -3.42 -3.39 -5.40
CA LEU A 174 -2.83 -4.71 -5.48
C LEU A 174 -3.34 -5.58 -4.35
N ARG A 175 -3.89 -6.74 -4.68
CA ARG A 175 -4.42 -7.68 -3.69
C ARG A 175 -4.06 -9.11 -4.00
N ALA A 176 -3.52 -9.82 -3.00
CA ALA A 176 -3.25 -11.24 -3.13
C ALA A 176 -4.55 -12.04 -3.31
N VAL A 177 -4.46 -13.13 -4.07
CA VAL A 177 -5.56 -14.05 -4.34
C VAL A 177 -5.13 -15.45 -3.94
N HIS A 178 -5.91 -16.09 -3.08
CA HIS A 178 -5.70 -17.47 -2.65
C HIS A 178 -6.94 -18.30 -2.95
N LYS A 179 -6.79 -19.37 -3.73
CA LYS A 179 -7.90 -20.26 -4.16
C LYS A 179 -9.08 -19.48 -4.76
N GLY A 180 -8.77 -18.51 -5.63
CA GLY A 180 -9.75 -17.68 -6.33
C GLY A 180 -10.46 -16.64 -5.45
N LYS A 181 -10.03 -16.44 -4.20
CA LYS A 181 -10.60 -15.44 -3.29
C LYS A 181 -9.58 -14.38 -2.89
N PRO A 182 -10.01 -13.12 -2.68
CA PRO A 182 -9.15 -12.11 -2.09
C PRO A 182 -8.54 -12.57 -0.76
N HIS A 183 -7.24 -12.33 -0.58
CA HIS A 183 -6.47 -12.74 0.57
C HIS A 183 -5.62 -11.57 1.09
N GLY A 184 -5.59 -11.39 2.41
CA GLY A 184 -4.83 -10.31 3.04
C GLY A 184 -5.36 -8.89 2.77
N ALA A 185 -4.62 -7.91 3.27
CA ALA A 185 -4.88 -6.49 2.99
C ALA A 185 -4.44 -6.15 1.55
N ALA A 186 -5.14 -5.23 0.91
CA ALA A 186 -4.70 -4.67 -0.36
C ALA A 186 -3.65 -3.58 -0.11
N LEU A 187 -2.66 -3.48 -1.00
CA LEU A 187 -1.83 -2.29 -1.13
C LEU A 187 -2.56 -1.32 -2.06
N LEU A 188 -2.75 -0.09 -1.61
CA LEU A 188 -3.44 0.97 -2.35
C LEU A 188 -2.46 2.13 -2.49
N ILE A 189 -2.22 2.56 -3.73
CA ILE A 189 -1.22 3.57 -4.08
C ILE A 189 -1.95 4.72 -4.77
N ASN A 190 -1.85 5.93 -4.23
CA ASN A 190 -2.29 7.18 -4.85
C ASN A 190 -1.09 7.75 -5.63
N CYS A 191 -1.06 7.47 -6.92
CA CYS A 191 0.09 7.74 -7.78
C CYS A 191 0.27 9.25 -7.96
N GLY A 192 1.49 9.74 -7.73
CA GLY A 192 1.83 11.15 -7.78
C GLY A 192 1.32 12.00 -6.62
N ALA A 193 0.70 11.40 -5.60
CA ALA A 193 0.28 12.12 -4.41
C ALA A 193 1.48 12.52 -3.53
N SER A 194 1.39 13.68 -2.88
CA SER A 194 2.42 14.13 -1.94
C SER A 194 2.25 13.56 -0.52
N ALA A 195 1.10 12.98 -0.21
CA ALA A 195 0.74 12.46 1.11
C ALA A 195 -0.26 11.31 1.00
N ASP A 196 -0.33 10.48 2.05
CA ASP A 196 -1.35 9.45 2.18
C ASP A 196 -2.75 10.07 2.24
N TYR A 197 -3.72 9.35 1.70
CA TYR A 197 -5.12 9.73 1.62
C TYR A 197 -6.00 8.66 2.26
N GLU A 198 -6.84 9.06 3.21
CA GLU A 198 -7.88 8.19 3.76
C GLU A 198 -9.17 8.36 2.94
N ALA A 199 -9.53 7.30 2.23
CA ALA A 199 -10.76 7.23 1.45
C ALA A 199 -11.99 7.22 2.38
N LYS A 200 -13.14 7.59 1.82
CA LYS A 200 -14.42 7.63 2.58
C LYS A 200 -14.83 6.27 3.16
N ASP A 201 -14.33 5.18 2.59
CA ASP A 201 -14.56 3.82 3.07
C ASP A 201 -13.54 3.37 4.14
N GLY A 202 -12.71 4.29 4.63
CA GLY A 202 -11.68 4.07 5.64
C GLY A 202 -10.40 3.40 5.13
N ARG A 203 -10.30 3.13 3.82
CA ARG A 203 -9.07 2.57 3.24
C ARG A 203 -8.01 3.66 3.06
N ILE A 204 -6.78 3.34 3.42
CA ILE A 204 -5.64 4.23 3.27
C ILE A 204 -4.97 3.99 1.92
N TRP A 205 -5.02 5.00 1.07
CA TRP A 205 -4.25 5.09 -0.16
C TRP A 205 -2.92 5.78 0.13
N ARG A 206 -1.82 5.04 0.01
CA ARG A 206 -0.49 5.56 0.32
C ARG A 206 -0.01 6.45 -0.81
N LYS A 207 0.70 7.54 -0.50
CA LYS A 207 1.47 8.24 -1.54
C LYS A 207 2.45 7.27 -2.19
N ASP A 208 2.71 7.42 -3.48
CA ASP A 208 3.81 6.68 -4.07
C ASP A 208 5.18 7.22 -3.61
N GLN A 209 6.21 6.49 -4.01
CA GLN A 209 7.60 6.79 -3.70
C GLN A 209 8.49 6.21 -4.80
N GLU A 210 9.69 6.74 -4.93
CA GLU A 210 10.65 6.26 -5.91
C GLU A 210 11.14 4.86 -5.53
N TYR A 211 11.20 3.97 -6.52
CA TYR A 211 11.74 2.63 -6.32
C TYR A 211 13.24 2.70 -5.99
N GLN A 212 13.64 2.00 -4.94
CA GLN A 212 15.03 1.85 -4.54
C GLN A 212 15.44 0.40 -4.80
N ALA A 213 16.34 0.21 -5.77
CA ALA A 213 16.85 -1.12 -6.12
C ALA A 213 17.54 -1.79 -4.90
N PRO A 214 17.53 -3.14 -4.84
CA PRO A 214 18.14 -3.90 -3.74
C PRO A 214 19.62 -3.63 -3.49
#